data_AF-A0A1R0ZVC8-F1
#
_entry.id   AF-A0A1R0ZVC8-F1
#
_cell.length_a   1.000
_cell.length_b   1.000
_cell.length_c   1.000
_cell.angle_alpha   90.00
_cell.angle_beta   90.00
_cell.angle_gamma   90.00
#
_symmetry.space_group_name_H-M   'P 1'
#
loop_
_entity.id
_entity.type
_entity.pdbx_description
1 polymer ?
#
loop_
_entity_poly.entity_id
_entity_poly.type
_entity_poly.pdbx_seq_one_letter_code
_entity_poly.pdbx_strand_id
1 'polypeptide(L)'
;MDIAKKNKIIYVLIAVILIAMIVTYFSNSSNKLYGNDKESIQEVIKSIEGYEDESVEILEIKDIDDARIVGFLSNNNPAYIQFSKNQKGNYKWRNIEKQAGQSFTTFLIHKSKNESRNLKFMIVTNQENNIAKMELEVNKQVIEQEFSVNQKSVTWIDIDKDNTLVFKYKYYDKDGNLLSDN
;
A
#
# COMPACT_ATOMS: atom_id res chain seq x y z
N MET A 1 -5.72 -48.07 45.88
CA MET A 1 -5.17 -46.84 45.27
C MET A 1 -6.35 -46.03 44.77
N ASP A 2 -6.70 -44.96 45.49
CA ASP A 2 -7.98 -44.27 45.42
C ASP A 2 -8.36 -43.79 44.01
N ILE A 3 -9.56 -44.20 43.58
CA ILE A 3 -10.23 -43.74 42.35
C ILE A 3 -10.28 -42.20 42.32
N ALA A 4 -10.37 -41.56 43.49
CA ALA A 4 -10.33 -40.11 43.64
C ALA A 4 -9.00 -39.45 43.23
N LYS A 5 -7.85 -40.11 43.44
CA LYS A 5 -6.53 -39.61 43.02
C LYS A 5 -6.35 -39.69 41.50
N LYS A 6 -6.86 -40.77 40.89
CA LYS A 6 -6.80 -40.98 39.43
C LYS A 6 -7.60 -39.92 38.66
N ASN A 7 -8.77 -39.55 39.19
CA ASN A 7 -9.62 -38.52 38.59
C ASN A 7 -9.01 -37.11 38.71
N LYS A 8 -8.36 -36.78 39.85
CA LYS A 8 -7.64 -35.50 40.00
C LYS A 8 -6.52 -35.30 38.97
N ILE A 9 -5.78 -36.36 38.66
CA ILE A 9 -4.70 -36.30 37.65
C ILE A 9 -5.27 -36.03 36.26
N ILE A 10 -6.43 -36.61 35.93
CA ILE A 10 -7.11 -36.38 34.64
C ILE A 10 -7.56 -34.92 34.52
N TYR A 11 -8.17 -34.34 35.57
CA TYR A 11 -8.56 -32.93 35.55
C TYR A 11 -7.38 -31.97 35.42
N VAL A 12 -6.24 -32.27 36.06
CA VAL A 12 -5.01 -31.49 35.91
C VAL A 12 -4.47 -31.57 34.49
N LEU A 13 -4.48 -32.75 33.87
CA LEU A 13 -4.05 -32.94 32.49
C LEU A 13 -4.93 -32.17 31.50
N ILE A 14 -6.26 -32.20 31.67
CA ILE A 14 -7.20 -31.43 30.85
C ILE A 14 -6.96 -29.92 31.01
N ALA A 15 -6.74 -29.45 32.24
CA ALA A 15 -6.43 -28.04 32.49
C ALA A 15 -5.12 -27.61 31.83
N VAL A 16 -4.07 -28.45 31.88
CA VAL A 16 -2.79 -28.17 31.21
C VAL A 16 -2.96 -28.12 29.69
N ILE A 17 -3.75 -29.02 29.10
CA ILE A 17 -4.03 -29.03 27.67
C ILE A 17 -4.82 -27.78 27.26
N LEU A 18 -5.84 -27.38 28.05
CA LEU A 18 -6.60 -26.16 27.81
C LEU A 18 -5.74 -24.92 27.93
N ILE A 19 -4.86 -24.84 28.94
CA ILE A 19 -3.91 -23.74 29.08
C ILE A 19 -2.94 -23.71 27.91
N ALA A 20 -2.43 -24.87 27.47
CA ALA A 20 -1.56 -24.96 26.31
C ALA A 20 -2.28 -24.48 25.02
N MET A 21 -3.54 -24.86 24.81
CA MET A 21 -4.36 -24.37 23.69
C MET A 21 -4.61 -22.87 23.76
N ILE A 22 -4.91 -22.33 24.95
CA ILE A 22 -5.09 -20.90 25.16
C ILE A 22 -3.77 -20.16 24.87
N VAL A 23 -2.65 -20.63 25.41
CA VAL A 23 -1.33 -20.03 25.19
C VAL A 23 -0.91 -20.08 23.73
N THR A 24 -1.16 -21.18 23.01
CA THR A 24 -0.84 -21.27 21.57
C THR A 24 -1.78 -20.41 20.74
N TYR A 25 -3.07 -20.32 21.06
CA TYR A 25 -4.01 -19.42 20.40
C TYR A 25 -3.63 -17.95 20.60
N PHE A 26 -3.30 -17.53 21.83
CA PHE A 26 -2.87 -16.17 22.12
C PHE A 26 -1.42 -15.87 21.68
N SER A 27 -0.54 -16.86 21.58
CA SER A 27 0.82 -16.69 21.03
C SER A 27 0.84 -16.69 19.49
N ASN A 28 -0.05 -17.43 18.83
CA ASN A 28 -0.30 -17.27 17.38
C ASN A 28 -1.09 -15.99 17.08
N SER A 29 -1.77 -15.44 18.07
CA SER A 29 -2.26 -14.06 18.04
C SER A 29 -1.15 -13.04 18.29
N SER A 30 0.13 -13.44 18.34
CA SER A 30 1.24 -12.50 18.18
C SER A 30 0.97 -11.74 16.89
N ASN A 31 0.78 -10.44 17.04
CA ASN A 31 0.50 -9.47 15.99
C ASN A 31 1.38 -9.79 14.77
N LYS A 32 0.88 -10.53 13.78
CA LYS A 32 1.61 -10.74 12.54
C LYS A 32 2.00 -9.34 12.07
N LEU A 33 3.31 -9.15 11.95
CA LEU A 33 3.95 -7.86 11.78
C LEU A 33 3.78 -7.43 10.33
N TYR A 34 2.57 -7.01 9.98
CA TYR A 34 2.17 -6.72 8.62
C TYR A 34 2.74 -5.39 8.13
N GLY A 35 3.46 -5.42 7.01
CA GLY A 35 3.91 -4.21 6.35
C GLY A 35 5.29 -3.71 6.78
N ASN A 36 6.09 -4.50 7.50
CA ASN A 36 7.43 -4.07 7.96
C ASN A 36 8.53 -4.34 6.94
N ASP A 37 8.33 -5.35 6.10
CA ASP A 37 9.24 -5.81 5.05
C ASP A 37 8.46 -6.15 3.78
N LYS A 38 9.17 -6.45 2.70
CA LYS A 38 8.56 -6.67 1.37
C LYS A 38 7.62 -7.88 1.37
N GLU A 39 8.04 -8.96 2.00
CA GLU A 39 7.31 -10.23 2.07
C GLU A 39 6.00 -10.06 2.85
N SER A 40 6.04 -9.43 4.02
CA SER A 40 4.84 -9.16 4.82
C SER A 40 3.89 -8.16 4.14
N ILE A 41 4.39 -7.21 3.34
CA ILE A 41 3.54 -6.36 2.50
C ILE A 41 2.82 -7.20 1.44
N GLN A 42 3.52 -8.10 0.75
CA GLN A 42 2.91 -8.98 -0.25
C GLN A 42 1.87 -9.91 0.37
N GLU A 43 2.14 -10.48 1.56
CA GLU A 43 1.15 -11.28 2.30
C GLU A 43 -0.11 -10.48 2.62
N VAL A 44 0.05 -9.22 3.05
CA VAL A 44 -1.10 -8.35 3.30
C VAL A 44 -1.90 -8.12 2.02
N ILE A 45 -1.25 -7.75 0.92
CA ILE A 45 -1.93 -7.50 -0.35
C ILE A 45 -2.73 -8.74 -0.76
N LYS A 46 -2.12 -9.93 -0.73
CA LYS A 46 -2.78 -11.19 -1.08
C LYS A 46 -3.87 -11.65 -0.10
N SER A 47 -3.92 -11.08 1.10
CA SER A 47 -5.00 -11.36 2.06
C SER A 47 -6.25 -10.50 1.84
N ILE A 48 -6.17 -9.51 0.96
CA ILE A 48 -7.27 -8.59 0.67
C ILE A 48 -8.11 -9.16 -0.48
N GLU A 49 -9.44 -9.07 -0.33
CA GLU A 49 -10.40 -9.51 -1.35
C GLU A 49 -10.14 -8.85 -2.71
N GLY A 50 -10.03 -9.67 -3.76
CA GLY A 50 -9.76 -9.23 -5.12
C GLY A 50 -8.27 -9.12 -5.48
N TYR A 51 -7.37 -9.63 -4.63
CA TYR A 51 -5.91 -9.63 -4.81
C TYR A 51 -5.26 -11.00 -4.54
N GLU A 52 -6.01 -12.00 -4.11
CA GLU A 52 -5.52 -13.29 -3.59
C GLU A 52 -4.65 -14.04 -4.59
N ASP A 53 -5.12 -14.09 -5.83
CA ASP A 53 -4.47 -14.78 -6.94
C ASP A 53 -3.65 -13.85 -7.84
N GLU A 54 -3.55 -12.56 -7.48
CA GLU A 54 -2.81 -11.60 -8.29
C GLU A 54 -1.30 -11.71 -8.08
N SER A 55 -0.56 -11.54 -9.17
CA SER A 55 0.86 -11.26 -9.11
C SER A 55 1.08 -9.87 -8.50
N VAL A 56 1.99 -9.79 -7.53
CA VAL A 56 2.28 -8.55 -6.79
C VAL A 56 3.76 -8.23 -6.94
N GLU A 57 4.05 -7.14 -7.65
CA GLU A 57 5.41 -6.62 -7.84
C GLU A 57 5.55 -5.28 -7.14
N ILE A 58 6.20 -5.27 -5.98
CA ILE A 58 6.51 -4.03 -5.25
C ILE A 58 7.62 -3.27 -5.98
N LEU A 59 7.32 -2.02 -6.34
CA LEU A 59 8.23 -1.12 -7.06
C LEU A 59 8.97 -0.17 -6.09
N GLU A 60 8.25 0.45 -5.16
CA GLU A 60 8.84 1.35 -4.16
C GLU A 60 8.10 1.23 -2.83
N ILE A 61 8.86 1.29 -1.73
CA ILE A 61 8.33 1.45 -0.37
C ILE A 61 8.85 2.79 0.14
N LYS A 62 7.93 3.68 0.52
CA LYS A 62 8.26 5.01 1.03
C LYS A 62 7.55 5.29 2.34
N ASP A 63 8.33 5.63 3.35
CA ASP A 63 7.84 6.06 4.65
C ASP A 63 7.70 7.59 4.66
N ILE A 64 6.51 8.08 5.03
CA ILE A 64 6.16 9.50 5.13
C ILE A 64 5.46 9.70 6.47
N ASP A 65 6.13 10.37 7.41
CA ASP A 65 5.66 10.54 8.78
C ASP A 65 5.32 9.17 9.42
N ASP A 66 4.09 9.01 9.91
CA ASP A 66 3.58 7.75 10.46
C ASP A 66 2.92 6.85 9.40
N ALA A 67 3.06 7.16 8.11
CA ALA A 67 2.52 6.36 7.02
C ALA A 67 3.63 5.62 6.25
N ARG A 68 3.34 4.39 5.83
CA ARG A 68 4.13 3.67 4.82
C ARG A 68 3.27 3.51 3.58
N ILE A 69 3.77 4.02 2.46
CA ILE A 69 3.11 3.93 1.17
C ILE A 69 3.93 3.03 0.28
N VAL A 70 3.27 2.10 -0.39
CA VAL A 70 3.91 1.14 -1.28
C VAL A 70 3.27 1.26 -2.65
N GLY A 71 4.04 1.68 -3.63
CA GLY A 71 3.66 1.60 -5.04
C GLY A 71 4.01 0.22 -5.58
N PHE A 72 3.05 -0.44 -6.22
CA PHE A 72 3.23 -1.80 -6.73
C PHE A 72 2.41 -2.03 -8.00
N LEU A 73 2.69 -3.14 -8.67
CA LEU A 73 1.87 -3.63 -9.77
C LEU A 73 1.08 -4.87 -9.32
N SER A 74 -0.22 -4.85 -9.59
CA SER A 74 -1.13 -5.98 -9.38
C SER A 74 -1.57 -6.54 -10.72
N ASN A 75 -1.06 -7.71 -11.12
CA ASN A 75 -1.23 -8.23 -12.48
C ASN A 75 -0.86 -7.19 -13.55
N ASN A 76 0.30 -6.56 -13.39
CA ASN A 76 0.81 -5.47 -14.22
C ASN A 76 0.01 -4.14 -14.14
N ASN A 77 -1.07 -4.06 -13.36
CA ASN A 77 -1.84 -2.83 -13.18
C ASN A 77 -1.23 -1.94 -12.08
N PRO A 78 -1.02 -0.64 -12.32
CA PRO A 78 -0.64 0.33 -11.30
C PRO A 78 -1.55 0.29 -10.05
N ALA A 79 -0.92 0.19 -8.88
CA ALA A 79 -1.62 0.10 -7.61
C ALA A 79 -0.79 0.70 -6.46
N TYR A 80 -1.47 1.00 -5.35
CA TYR A 80 -0.80 1.36 -4.11
C TYR A 80 -1.50 0.83 -2.89
N ILE A 81 -0.72 0.63 -1.83
CA ILE A 81 -1.23 0.27 -0.51
C ILE A 81 -0.62 1.21 0.53
N GLN A 82 -1.44 1.63 1.49
CA GLN A 82 -1.06 2.51 2.58
C GLN A 82 -1.21 1.79 3.92
N PHE A 83 -0.22 1.98 4.77
CA PHE A 83 -0.19 1.53 6.16
C PHE A 83 -0.03 2.73 7.11
N SER A 84 -0.52 2.60 8.33
CA SER A 84 -0.18 3.49 9.45
C SER A 84 0.67 2.78 10.48
N LYS A 85 1.72 3.44 10.94
CA LYS A 85 2.54 3.04 12.08
C LYS A 85 1.75 3.20 13.36
N ASN A 86 1.83 2.20 14.24
CA ASN A 86 1.25 2.27 15.58
C ASN A 86 2.32 2.63 16.63
N GLN A 87 1.89 2.86 17.88
CA GLN A 87 2.78 3.25 18.98
C GLN A 87 3.88 2.21 19.30
N LYS A 88 3.72 0.95 18.88
CA LYS A 88 4.73 -0.11 19.03
C LYS A 88 5.72 -0.14 17.86
N GLY A 89 5.58 0.77 16.90
CA GLY A 89 6.41 0.83 15.69
C GLY A 89 5.94 -0.04 14.53
N ASN A 90 4.84 -0.80 14.68
CA ASN A 90 4.39 -1.74 13.66
C ASN A 90 3.38 -1.08 12.71
N TYR A 91 3.42 -1.48 11.44
CA TYR A 91 2.49 -1.01 10.43
C TYR A 91 1.15 -1.77 10.45
N LYS A 92 0.07 -1.07 10.12
CA LYS A 92 -1.29 -1.61 9.96
C LYS A 92 -1.89 -1.09 8.67
N TRP A 93 -2.43 -1.99 7.85
CA TRP A 93 -3.09 -1.62 6.59
C TRP A 93 -4.23 -0.61 6.82
N ARG A 94 -4.37 0.34 5.89
CA ARG A 94 -5.38 1.41 5.91
C ARG A 94 -6.17 1.50 4.63
N ASN A 95 -5.49 1.55 3.50
CA ASN A 95 -6.11 1.71 2.20
C ASN A 95 -5.33 0.95 1.15
N ILE A 96 -6.01 0.52 0.10
CA ILE A 96 -5.42 -0.06 -1.11
C ILE A 96 -6.26 0.38 -2.30
N GLU A 97 -5.60 0.69 -3.40
CA GLU A 97 -6.25 1.12 -4.63
C GLU A 97 -5.49 0.53 -5.81
N LYS A 98 -6.21 0.08 -6.84
CA LYS A 98 -5.63 -0.28 -8.14
C LYS A 98 -6.47 0.31 -9.25
N GLN A 99 -5.80 0.56 -10.37
CA GLN A 99 -6.47 1.00 -11.59
C GLN A 99 -6.27 -0.03 -12.69
N ALA A 100 -7.33 -0.81 -12.96
CA ALA A 100 -7.28 -1.91 -13.92
C ALA A 100 -7.20 -1.40 -15.38
N GLY A 101 -6.40 -2.07 -16.20
CA GLY A 101 -6.27 -1.81 -17.63
C GLY A 101 -5.54 -0.52 -17.99
N GLN A 102 -4.82 0.09 -17.05
CA GLN A 102 -4.02 1.29 -17.27
C GLN A 102 -2.54 0.96 -17.16
N SER A 103 -1.70 1.64 -17.97
CA SER A 103 -0.24 1.53 -17.89
C SER A 103 0.42 2.65 -17.08
N PHE A 104 -0.35 3.71 -16.80
CA PHE A 104 0.02 4.90 -16.07
C PHE A 104 -1.15 5.30 -15.16
N THR A 105 -0.91 5.57 -13.89
CA THR A 105 -1.95 6.05 -12.98
C THR A 105 -1.39 7.01 -11.96
N THR A 106 -2.17 8.03 -11.63
CA THR A 106 -1.90 9.00 -10.58
C THR A 106 -2.76 8.70 -9.36
N PHE A 107 -2.15 8.75 -8.17
CA PHE A 107 -2.81 8.53 -6.89
C PHE A 107 -2.55 9.73 -5.98
N LEU A 108 -3.62 10.24 -5.36
CA LEU A 108 -3.53 11.37 -4.45
C LEU A 108 -3.33 10.89 -3.01
N ILE A 109 -2.08 10.93 -2.54
CA ILE A 109 -1.71 10.40 -1.22
C ILE A 109 -1.88 11.47 -0.15
N HIS A 110 -2.69 11.12 0.85
CA HIS A 110 -2.95 11.97 2.02
C HIS A 110 -2.04 11.54 3.17
N LYS A 111 -1.19 12.45 3.67
CA LYS A 111 -0.22 12.14 4.72
C LYS A 111 -0.86 11.79 6.08
N SER A 112 -2.00 12.39 6.43
CA SER A 112 -2.66 12.18 7.73
C SER A 112 -4.16 12.44 7.69
N LYS A 113 -4.92 11.72 8.52
CA LYS A 113 -6.37 11.93 8.74
C LYS A 113 -6.71 13.36 9.22
N ASN A 114 -5.77 14.02 9.89
CA ASN A 114 -6.01 15.30 10.55
C ASN A 114 -5.31 16.48 9.88
N GLU A 115 -4.53 16.23 8.82
CA GLU A 115 -3.85 17.29 8.10
C GLU A 115 -4.16 17.19 6.61
N SER A 116 -5.16 17.95 6.17
CA SER A 116 -5.38 18.34 4.76
C SER A 116 -4.20 19.15 4.18
N ARG A 117 -3.03 19.15 4.84
CA ARG A 117 -2.02 20.22 4.71
C ARG A 117 -0.84 19.85 3.84
N ASN A 118 -0.73 18.61 3.36
CA ASN A 118 0.34 18.18 2.47
C ASN A 118 -0.13 16.97 1.65
N LEU A 119 -0.45 17.18 0.38
CA LEU A 119 -0.78 16.11 -0.55
C LEU A 119 0.46 15.76 -1.37
N LYS A 120 0.64 14.47 -1.63
CA LYS A 120 1.63 14.01 -2.59
C LYS A 120 0.92 13.31 -3.73
N PHE A 121 1.30 13.65 -4.96
CA PHE A 121 0.96 12.82 -6.10
C PHE A 121 1.96 11.69 -6.18
N MET A 122 1.44 10.46 -6.21
CA MET A 122 2.21 9.28 -6.55
C MET A 122 1.78 8.82 -7.93
N ILE A 123 2.74 8.63 -8.81
CA ILE A 123 2.51 8.16 -10.17
C ILE A 123 3.15 6.79 -10.27
N VAL A 124 2.38 5.81 -10.72
CA VAL A 124 2.85 4.43 -10.89
C VAL A 124 2.71 4.06 -12.36
N THR A 125 3.81 3.59 -12.96
CA THR A 125 3.87 3.16 -14.35
C THR A 125 4.24 1.69 -14.45
N ASN A 126 3.73 1.03 -15.48
CA ASN A 126 4.15 -0.32 -15.86
C ASN A 126 4.98 -0.30 -17.17
N GLN A 127 5.38 -1.48 -17.64
CA GLN A 127 6.25 -1.62 -18.83
C GLN A 127 5.55 -1.24 -20.15
N GLU A 128 4.23 -1.09 -20.15
CA GLU A 128 3.44 -0.72 -21.33
C GLU A 128 3.23 0.79 -21.43
N ASN A 129 3.70 1.58 -20.45
CA ASN A 129 3.57 3.04 -20.47
C ASN A 129 4.32 3.66 -21.65
N ASN A 130 3.62 4.45 -22.47
CA ASN A 130 4.20 5.24 -23.55
C ASN A 130 4.20 6.75 -23.28
N ILE A 131 3.69 7.19 -22.13
CA ILE A 131 3.72 8.59 -21.69
C ILE A 131 5.15 8.92 -21.27
N ALA A 132 5.77 9.86 -21.98
CA ALA A 132 7.11 10.34 -21.71
C ALA A 132 7.11 11.66 -20.91
N LYS A 133 6.02 12.44 -20.97
CA LYS A 133 5.88 13.68 -20.21
C LYS A 133 4.45 13.88 -19.75
N MET A 134 4.29 14.41 -18.55
CA MET A 134 3.04 14.93 -18.01
C MET A 134 3.21 16.41 -17.66
N GLU A 135 2.25 17.24 -18.06
CA GLU A 135 2.06 18.57 -17.49
C GLU A 135 0.89 18.50 -16.52
N LEU A 136 1.17 18.73 -15.25
CA LEU A 136 0.18 18.81 -14.18
C LEU A 136 -0.05 20.28 -13.83
N GLU A 137 -1.22 20.81 -14.19
CA GLU A 137 -1.65 22.13 -13.72
C GLU A 137 -2.35 21.98 -12.37
N VAL A 138 -1.80 22.63 -11.34
CA VAL A 138 -2.41 22.77 -10.02
C VAL A 138 -2.61 24.25 -9.75
N ASN A 139 -3.87 24.70 -9.70
CA ASN A 139 -4.20 26.11 -9.42
C ASN A 139 -3.43 27.12 -10.29
N LYS A 140 -3.33 26.83 -11.59
CA LYS A 140 -2.62 27.60 -12.62
C LYS A 140 -1.09 27.54 -12.56
N GLN A 141 -0.51 26.79 -11.63
CA GLN A 141 0.92 26.45 -11.69
C GLN A 141 1.08 25.15 -12.46
N VAL A 142 1.97 25.14 -13.45
CA VAL A 142 2.25 23.96 -14.26
C VAL A 142 3.52 23.30 -13.75
N ILE A 143 3.42 22.02 -13.42
CA ILE A 143 4.52 21.15 -13.06
C ILE A 143 4.74 20.21 -14.23
N GLU A 144 5.92 20.27 -14.84
CA GLU A 144 6.32 19.30 -15.87
C GLU A 144 7.07 18.15 -15.23
N GLN A 145 6.66 16.93 -15.56
CA GLN A 145 7.32 15.70 -15.11
C GLN A 145 7.61 14.81 -16.32
N GLU A 146 8.87 14.43 -16.48
CA GLU A 146 9.31 13.46 -17.47
C GLU A 146 9.31 12.04 -16.89
N PHE A 147 9.08 11.06 -17.76
CA PHE A 147 9.07 9.64 -17.43
C PHE A 147 9.87 8.85 -18.45
N SER A 148 10.53 7.80 -17.97
CA SER A 148 11.10 6.81 -18.87
C SER A 148 9.99 5.92 -19.41
N VAL A 149 9.78 5.94 -20.72
CA VAL A 149 8.80 5.09 -21.39
C VAL A 149 9.18 3.61 -21.26
N ASN A 150 8.17 2.76 -21.26
CA ASN A 150 8.29 1.31 -21.17
C ASN A 150 9.02 0.81 -19.92
N GLN A 151 9.01 1.60 -18.84
CA GLN A 151 9.63 1.26 -17.57
C GLN A 151 8.60 1.24 -16.44
N LYS A 152 8.76 0.25 -15.57
CA LYS A 152 8.04 0.15 -14.31
C LYS A 152 8.66 1.14 -13.33
N SER A 153 7.89 2.08 -12.81
CA SER A 153 8.44 3.09 -11.91
C SER A 153 7.39 3.67 -10.98
N VAL A 154 7.88 4.30 -9.92
CA VAL A 154 7.07 5.16 -9.04
C VAL A 154 7.72 6.53 -9.05
N THR A 155 6.92 7.57 -9.27
CA THR A 155 7.34 8.98 -9.26
C THR A 155 6.49 9.76 -8.25
N TRP A 156 7.11 10.71 -7.56
CA TRP A 156 6.45 11.51 -6.53
C TRP A 156 6.51 12.98 -6.87
N ILE A 157 5.36 13.66 -6.80
CA ILE A 157 5.27 15.11 -6.97
C ILE A 157 4.72 15.70 -5.66
N ASP A 158 5.44 16.65 -5.12
CA ASP A 158 4.97 17.46 -3.99
C ASP A 158 4.01 18.53 -4.50
N ILE A 159 2.85 18.64 -3.83
CA ILE A 159 1.85 19.65 -4.16
C ILE A 159 1.75 20.64 -3.03
N ASP A 160 2.03 21.88 -3.38
CA ASP A 160 1.91 23.00 -2.48
C ASP A 160 0.44 23.27 -2.12
N LYS A 161 0.28 23.74 -0.89
CA LYS A 161 -1.01 23.96 -0.25
C LYS A 161 -1.86 24.99 -1.00
N ASP A 162 -3.13 24.65 -1.20
CA ASP A 162 -4.19 25.63 -1.46
C ASP A 162 -5.56 25.09 -1.00
N ASN A 163 -6.52 25.99 -0.77
CA ASN A 163 -7.85 25.68 -0.23
C ASN A 163 -8.77 24.97 -1.23
N THR A 164 -8.51 25.13 -2.53
CA THR A 164 -9.20 24.43 -3.62
C THR A 164 -8.17 23.96 -4.60
N LEU A 165 -8.09 22.65 -4.86
CA LEU A 165 -7.16 22.08 -5.84
C LEU A 165 -7.95 21.72 -7.08
N VAL A 166 -7.63 22.38 -8.18
CA VAL A 166 -8.10 22.00 -9.52
C VAL A 166 -6.91 21.41 -10.25
N PHE A 167 -7.05 20.16 -10.68
CA PHE A 167 -6.04 19.45 -11.44
C PHE A 167 -6.43 19.42 -12.91
N LYS A 168 -5.48 19.77 -13.78
CA LYS A 168 -5.57 19.46 -15.22
C LYS A 168 -4.32 18.72 -15.64
N TYR A 169 -4.48 17.84 -16.61
CA TYR A 169 -3.44 16.93 -17.05
C TYR A 169 -3.28 17.01 -18.56
N LYS A 170 -2.04 17.15 -19.00
CA LYS A 170 -1.65 16.86 -20.38
C LYS A 170 -0.60 15.78 -20.41
N TYR A 171 -0.75 14.84 -21.32
CA TYR A 171 0.16 13.72 -21.49
C TYR A 171 0.77 13.75 -22.88
N TYR A 172 2.07 13.52 -22.97
CA TYR A 172 2.82 13.54 -24.22
C TYR A 172 3.61 12.26 -24.41
N ASP A 173 3.73 11.81 -25.65
CA ASP A 173 4.65 10.73 -26.03
C ASP A 173 6.11 11.22 -26.09
N LYS A 174 7.01 10.27 -26.36
CA LYS A 174 8.47 10.53 -26.48
C LYS A 174 8.86 11.48 -27.62
N ASP A 175 7.99 11.65 -28.62
CA ASP A 175 8.22 12.49 -29.79
C ASP A 175 7.59 13.89 -29.58
N GLY A 176 6.95 14.11 -28.42
CA GLY A 176 6.33 15.37 -28.02
C GLY A 176 4.88 15.53 -28.49
N ASN A 177 4.24 14.48 -29.03
CA ASN A 177 2.85 14.55 -29.45
C ASN A 177 1.92 14.44 -28.24
N LEU A 178 0.86 15.26 -28.23
CA LEU A 178 -0.18 15.21 -27.20
C LEU A 178 -1.00 13.92 -27.34
N LEU A 179 -1.02 13.12 -26.28
CA LEU A 179 -1.80 11.89 -26.18
C LEU A 179 -3.20 12.15 -25.61
N SER A 180 -3.30 13.03 -24.61
CA SER A 180 -4.56 13.37 -23.94
C SER A 180 -4.43 14.70 -23.17
N ASP A 181 -5.54 15.43 -23.04
CA ASP A 181 -5.69 16.69 -22.29
C ASP A 181 -7.04 16.64 -21.56
N ASN A 182 -7.05 16.93 -20.26
CA ASN A 182 -8.24 16.89 -19.40
C ASN A 182 -8.16 17.91 -18.26
#